data_AF-A0A3S3ST86-F1
#
_entry.id   AF-A0A3S3ST86-F1
#
_cell.length_a   1.000
_cell.length_b   1.000
_cell.length_c   1.000
_cell.angle_alpha   90.00
_cell.angle_beta   90.00
_cell.angle_gamma   90.00
#
_symmetry.space_group_name_H-M   'P 1'
#
loop_
_entity.id
_entity.type
_entity.pdbx_description
1 polymer ?
#
loop_
_entity_poly.entity_id
_entity_poly.type
_entity_poly.pdbx_seq_one_letter_code
_entity_poly.pdbx_strand_id
1 'polypeptide(L)'
;MNLDALYKELKQYRLSDSLYILSQISAAFKLDINSFNWDGIPENLKCWLGRMEDNMSLKLNVYLSSGKLARYLLLSGANDYRNKYILLEDNSLSKALDMAGGLYEKALEDKLLQSSTSVANSILGRISQQQFDLQENRSNLIGRFYLMFQTIPLILSEKQTYSIEDKMREYFGVGVLEWMLAGFALWLKNHGYIYSDFQVVDERLTNFVSTDSIKIFINLSSGCYRDYRLKIRGNNWKDVNPLKDIYGLDPFAEIPLIKPDLSKQLPHATYLVPQSKHLLNRATVGVFHLLSNKEKELALLANKPKENPFRTYFGEVFRGYVKCQLSQVIEKDNLIDLDEDYKNISKGKIPDFALIEADVCILFEVKAVLLTLDAKLLADENLVQNLIEKGNFNKAIVQLDEFKHKIENNLTGDERFLNVKKVINMMISYEDIYILNSLVLPKLKLHYDRKADNLQLGSISDIESIGTALSEDKKVGKLIWEKIKDKDLENYPLMSFFNLSTKNRVLEQAREDFFNKILNWRDDELKR
;
A
#
# COMPACT_ATOMS: atom_id res chain seq x y z
N MET A 1 3.68 -27.87 6.77
CA MET A 1 2.24 -28.24 6.77
C MET A 1 1.67 -27.82 5.43
N ASN A 2 0.95 -28.68 4.70
CA ASN A 2 0.50 -28.36 3.34
C ASN A 2 -0.92 -27.76 3.28
N LEU A 3 -1.22 -27.07 2.19
CA LEU A 3 -2.50 -26.36 2.00
C LEU A 3 -3.72 -27.27 2.06
N ASP A 4 -3.60 -28.50 1.53
CA ASP A 4 -4.70 -29.46 1.51
C ASP A 4 -5.13 -29.90 2.92
N ALA A 5 -4.15 -30.14 3.81
CA ALA A 5 -4.44 -30.48 5.20
C ALA A 5 -5.15 -29.32 5.91
N LEU A 6 -4.70 -28.09 5.70
CA LEU A 6 -5.35 -26.89 6.22
C LEU A 6 -6.78 -26.77 5.69
N TYR A 7 -7.00 -26.86 4.38
CA TYR A 7 -8.35 -26.75 3.82
C TYR A 7 -9.28 -27.86 4.26
N LYS A 8 -8.79 -29.09 4.44
CA LYS A 8 -9.57 -30.19 5.02
C LYS A 8 -10.01 -29.85 6.44
N GLU A 9 -9.12 -29.30 7.25
CA GLU A 9 -9.42 -28.85 8.61
C GLU A 9 -10.38 -27.65 8.63
N LEU A 10 -10.27 -26.70 7.70
CA LEU A 10 -11.11 -25.49 7.71
C LEU A 10 -12.53 -25.74 7.19
N LYS A 11 -12.70 -26.64 6.23
CA LYS A 11 -14.00 -26.95 5.59
C LYS A 11 -15.08 -27.45 6.55
N GLN A 12 -14.70 -27.96 7.72
CA GLN A 12 -15.64 -28.43 8.74
C GLN A 12 -16.22 -27.30 9.59
N TYR A 13 -15.59 -26.12 9.62
CA TYR A 13 -16.05 -25.00 10.42
C TYR A 13 -17.10 -24.16 9.69
N ARG A 14 -17.98 -23.54 10.48
CA ARG A 14 -18.95 -22.57 10.00
C ARG A 14 -18.27 -21.24 9.67
N LEU A 15 -18.40 -20.81 8.42
CA LEU A 15 -17.60 -19.71 7.86
C LEU A 15 -17.83 -18.39 8.60
N SER A 16 -19.07 -17.89 8.62
CA SER A 16 -19.39 -16.55 9.14
C SER A 16 -19.07 -16.40 10.63
N ASP A 17 -19.38 -17.42 11.44
CA ASP A 17 -19.12 -17.38 12.89
C ASP A 17 -17.61 -17.49 13.19
N SER A 18 -16.86 -18.25 12.38
CA SER A 18 -15.39 -18.30 12.50
C SER A 18 -14.77 -16.95 12.13
N LEU A 19 -15.23 -16.35 11.02
CA LEU A 19 -14.78 -15.03 10.59
C LEU A 19 -15.15 -13.94 11.60
N TYR A 20 -16.28 -14.06 12.28
CA TYR A 20 -16.66 -13.13 13.35
C TYR A 20 -15.60 -13.08 14.46
N ILE A 21 -15.19 -14.23 15.00
CA ILE A 21 -14.16 -14.31 16.03
C ILE A 21 -12.83 -13.70 15.54
N LEU A 22 -12.41 -14.03 14.32
CA LEU A 22 -11.17 -13.48 13.75
C LEU A 22 -11.24 -11.97 13.54
N SER A 23 -12.42 -11.47 13.16
CA SER A 23 -12.65 -10.03 13.00
C SER A 23 -12.60 -9.29 14.33
N GLN A 24 -13.10 -9.89 15.42
CA GLN A 24 -12.97 -9.33 16.77
C GLN A 24 -11.49 -9.26 17.22
N ILE A 25 -10.72 -10.33 16.97
CA ILE A 25 -9.27 -10.35 17.26
C ILE A 25 -8.58 -9.22 16.49
N SER A 26 -8.87 -9.07 15.20
CA SER A 26 -8.28 -8.01 14.38
C SER A 26 -8.65 -6.61 14.88
N ALA A 27 -9.90 -6.41 15.28
CA ALA A 27 -10.37 -5.14 15.81
C ALA A 27 -9.69 -4.74 17.11
N ALA A 28 -9.35 -5.71 17.98
CA ALA A 28 -8.58 -5.45 19.19
C ALA A 28 -7.17 -4.91 18.89
N PHE A 29 -6.59 -5.27 17.74
CA PHE A 29 -5.26 -4.81 17.27
C PHE A 29 -5.33 -3.69 16.21
N LYS A 30 -6.50 -3.06 16.01
CA LYS A 30 -6.71 -2.15 14.86
C LYS A 30 -5.85 -0.88 14.90
N LEU A 31 -5.52 -0.39 16.09
CA LEU A 31 -4.76 0.85 16.31
C LEU A 31 -3.26 0.58 16.40
N ASP A 32 -2.86 -0.31 17.31
CA ASP A 32 -1.48 -0.70 17.54
C ASP A 32 -1.43 -2.21 17.87
N ILE A 33 -0.33 -2.86 17.54
CA ILE A 33 -0.04 -4.23 17.98
C ILE A 33 0.43 -4.27 19.45
N ASN A 34 0.89 -3.13 19.99
CA ASN A 34 1.39 -3.01 21.35
C ASN A 34 0.28 -2.88 22.39
N SER A 35 -0.82 -2.20 22.04
CA SER A 35 -1.96 -1.94 22.91
C SER A 35 -3.25 -2.47 22.30
N PHE A 36 -4.14 -2.97 23.17
CA PHE A 36 -5.44 -3.43 22.75
C PHE A 36 -6.47 -2.30 22.76
N ASN A 37 -7.32 -2.25 21.72
CA ASN A 37 -8.57 -1.51 21.77
C ASN A 37 -9.66 -2.44 22.33
N TRP A 38 -10.10 -2.17 23.55
CA TRP A 38 -11.09 -2.98 24.25
C TRP A 38 -12.55 -2.59 24.00
N ASP A 39 -12.78 -1.49 23.28
CA ASP A 39 -14.13 -1.00 23.00
C ASP A 39 -14.88 -2.01 22.14
N GLY A 40 -16.10 -2.37 22.56
CA GLY A 40 -16.97 -3.30 21.84
C GLY A 40 -16.46 -4.75 21.73
N ILE A 41 -15.31 -5.07 22.35
CA ILE A 41 -14.74 -6.43 22.36
C ILE A 41 -15.42 -7.27 23.46
N PRO A 42 -15.87 -8.51 23.17
CA PRO A 42 -16.46 -9.40 24.17
C PRO A 42 -15.50 -9.80 25.30
N GLU A 43 -16.01 -9.93 26.53
CA GLU A 43 -15.19 -10.19 27.73
C GLU A 43 -14.37 -11.49 27.66
N ASN A 44 -14.93 -12.55 27.10
CA ASN A 44 -14.21 -13.82 26.91
C ASN A 44 -13.01 -13.67 25.98
N LEU A 45 -13.10 -12.81 24.96
CA LEU A 45 -11.98 -12.50 24.08
C LEU A 45 -10.96 -11.58 24.78
N LYS A 46 -11.40 -10.62 25.60
CA LYS A 46 -10.48 -9.82 26.44
C LYS A 46 -9.64 -10.72 27.35
N CYS A 47 -10.29 -11.65 28.05
CA CYS A 47 -9.63 -12.64 28.88
C CYS A 47 -8.65 -13.53 28.09
N TRP A 48 -8.98 -13.90 26.85
CA TRP A 48 -8.09 -14.69 25.99
C TRP A 48 -6.87 -13.89 25.53
N LEU A 49 -7.06 -12.65 25.07
CA LEU A 49 -6.00 -11.74 24.62
C LEU A 49 -5.12 -11.25 25.78
N GLY A 50 -5.70 -11.03 26.96
CA GLY A 50 -4.97 -10.59 28.16
C GLY A 50 -3.90 -11.59 28.62
N ARG A 51 -4.03 -12.88 28.26
CA ARG A 51 -2.97 -13.88 28.49
C ARG A 51 -1.69 -13.61 27.69
N MET A 52 -1.73 -12.67 26.74
CA MET A 52 -0.64 -12.34 25.82
C MET A 52 -0.08 -10.93 26.05
N GLU A 53 -0.52 -10.22 27.10
CA GLU A 53 -0.29 -8.79 27.27
C GLU A 53 1.20 -8.39 27.26
N ASP A 54 2.08 -9.23 27.80
CA ASP A 54 3.52 -8.97 27.87
C ASP A 54 4.35 -9.62 26.74
N ASN A 55 3.71 -10.29 25.76
CA ASN A 55 4.42 -11.02 24.70
C ASN A 55 4.15 -10.42 23.32
N MET A 56 4.96 -9.44 22.93
CA MET A 56 4.87 -8.74 21.63
C MET A 56 4.97 -9.70 20.43
N SER A 57 5.88 -10.67 20.46
CA SER A 57 6.04 -11.64 19.37
C SER A 57 4.80 -12.51 19.21
N LEU A 58 4.17 -12.91 20.33
CA LEU A 58 2.92 -13.66 20.30
C LEU A 58 1.77 -12.80 19.78
N LYS A 59 1.63 -11.55 20.22
CA LYS A 59 0.62 -10.61 19.70
C LYS A 59 0.72 -10.45 18.19
N LEU A 60 1.94 -10.18 17.69
CA LEU A 60 2.20 -10.04 16.26
C LEU A 60 1.86 -11.32 15.49
N ASN A 61 2.25 -12.49 16.00
CA ASN A 61 1.94 -13.77 15.38
C ASN A 61 0.42 -13.99 15.32
N VAL A 62 -0.30 -13.80 16.44
CA VAL A 62 -1.76 -13.96 16.49
C VAL A 62 -2.45 -13.04 15.49
N TYR A 63 -2.04 -11.76 15.42
CA TYR A 63 -2.59 -10.78 14.49
C TYR A 63 -2.39 -11.18 13.01
N LEU A 64 -1.16 -11.55 12.64
CA LEU A 64 -0.85 -11.97 11.26
C LEU A 64 -1.54 -13.29 10.91
N SER A 65 -1.54 -14.25 11.84
CA SER A 65 -2.13 -15.57 11.65
C SER A 65 -3.66 -15.51 11.59
N SER A 66 -4.32 -14.61 12.33
CA SER A 66 -5.78 -14.42 12.23
C SER A 66 -6.18 -13.87 10.87
N GLY A 67 -5.40 -12.93 10.32
CA GLY A 67 -5.62 -12.39 8.98
C GLY A 67 -5.47 -13.45 7.88
N LYS A 68 -4.39 -14.26 7.96
CA LYS A 68 -4.18 -15.41 7.06
C LYS A 68 -5.28 -16.46 7.20
N LEU A 69 -5.67 -16.79 8.42
CA LEU A 69 -6.73 -17.76 8.68
C LEU A 69 -8.07 -17.31 8.10
N ALA A 70 -8.42 -16.03 8.21
CA ALA A 70 -9.64 -15.49 7.60
C ALA A 70 -9.63 -15.65 6.07
N ARG A 71 -8.50 -15.34 5.42
CA ARG A 71 -8.28 -15.60 3.99
C ARG A 71 -8.46 -17.08 3.66
N TYR A 72 -7.79 -17.99 4.38
CA TYR A 72 -7.87 -19.41 4.09
C TYR A 72 -9.27 -19.99 4.35
N LEU A 73 -10.01 -19.50 5.34
CA LEU A 73 -11.41 -19.88 5.55
C LEU A 73 -12.25 -19.57 4.30
N LEU A 74 -12.13 -18.36 3.75
CA LEU A 74 -12.83 -17.95 2.52
C LEU A 74 -12.47 -18.83 1.33
N LEU A 75 -11.18 -19.16 1.17
CA LEU A 75 -10.66 -19.93 0.05
C LEU A 75 -10.88 -21.45 0.18
N SER A 76 -11.02 -21.97 1.41
CA SER A 76 -11.07 -23.40 1.70
C SER A 76 -12.32 -24.10 1.18
N GLY A 77 -13.42 -23.38 0.95
CA GLY A 77 -14.73 -24.01 0.71
C GLY A 77 -15.58 -24.17 1.96
N ALA A 78 -15.14 -23.66 3.12
CA ALA A 78 -16.01 -23.49 4.29
C ALA A 78 -17.27 -22.68 3.92
N ASN A 79 -18.37 -22.96 4.61
CA ASN A 79 -19.67 -22.33 4.39
C ASN A 79 -20.50 -22.30 5.68
N ASP A 80 -21.65 -21.63 5.61
CA ASP A 80 -22.47 -21.36 6.79
C ASP A 80 -23.40 -22.51 7.22
N TYR A 81 -23.42 -23.61 6.46
CA TYR A 81 -24.24 -24.80 6.73
C TYR A 81 -23.51 -25.86 7.56
N ARG A 82 -22.30 -25.56 8.04
CA ARG A 82 -21.52 -26.45 8.88
C ARG A 82 -21.92 -26.36 10.36
N ASN A 83 -21.74 -27.47 11.08
CA ASN A 83 -22.15 -27.58 12.49
C ASN A 83 -21.01 -27.34 13.50
N LYS A 84 -19.74 -27.31 13.07
CA LYS A 84 -18.61 -27.03 13.97
C LYS A 84 -18.27 -25.54 13.97
N TYR A 85 -17.84 -25.06 15.12
CA TYR A 85 -17.43 -23.67 15.35
C TYR A 85 -15.96 -23.65 15.73
N ILE A 86 -15.25 -22.60 15.34
CA ILE A 86 -13.99 -22.26 15.98
C ILE A 86 -14.36 -21.58 17.30
N LEU A 87 -13.79 -22.03 18.42
CA LEU A 87 -14.08 -21.51 19.75
C LEU A 87 -12.80 -20.98 20.40
N LEU A 88 -12.95 -19.93 21.21
CA LEU A 88 -11.85 -19.35 22.00
C LEU A 88 -11.43 -20.25 23.18
N GLU A 89 -12.36 -21.06 23.67
CA GLU A 89 -12.25 -21.82 24.92
C GLU A 89 -11.64 -23.21 24.71
N ASP A 90 -11.54 -23.69 23.46
CA ASP A 90 -10.95 -24.97 23.12
C ASP A 90 -9.71 -24.82 22.21
N ASN A 91 -9.10 -25.95 21.87
CA ASN A 91 -7.89 -25.97 21.03
C ASN A 91 -8.16 -25.70 19.55
N SER A 92 -9.42 -25.50 19.11
CA SER A 92 -9.75 -25.33 17.69
C SER A 92 -9.13 -24.06 17.11
N LEU A 93 -9.24 -22.92 17.82
CA LEU A 93 -8.66 -21.65 17.36
C LEU A 93 -7.13 -21.71 17.36
N SER A 94 -6.52 -22.17 18.45
CA SER A 94 -5.05 -22.28 18.52
C SER A 94 -4.51 -23.17 17.41
N LYS A 95 -5.11 -24.34 17.21
CA LYS A 95 -4.75 -25.25 16.13
C LYS A 95 -4.91 -24.57 14.77
N ALA A 96 -6.03 -23.91 14.49
CA ALA A 96 -6.26 -23.25 13.21
C ALA A 96 -5.27 -22.10 12.95
N LEU A 97 -4.93 -21.32 13.98
CA LEU A 97 -3.93 -20.26 13.90
C LEU A 97 -2.54 -20.83 13.64
N ASP A 98 -2.13 -21.87 14.37
CA ASP A 98 -0.84 -22.54 14.15
C ASP A 98 -0.76 -23.13 12.74
N MET A 99 -1.86 -23.70 12.25
CA MET A 99 -1.90 -24.26 10.90
C MET A 99 -1.82 -23.19 9.81
N ALA A 100 -2.49 -22.04 9.99
CA ALA A 100 -2.45 -20.93 9.04
C ALA A 100 -1.10 -20.17 9.10
N GLY A 101 -0.56 -19.96 10.30
CA GLY A 101 0.71 -19.26 10.53
C GLY A 101 1.92 -20.07 10.06
N GLY A 102 1.91 -21.39 10.30
CA GLY A 102 2.95 -22.34 9.88
C GLY A 102 2.71 -22.97 8.50
N LEU A 103 1.77 -22.43 7.71
CA LEU A 103 1.50 -22.95 6.38
C LEU A 103 2.71 -22.73 5.47
N TYR A 104 3.22 -23.83 4.93
CA TYR A 104 4.41 -23.83 4.10
C TYR A 104 4.41 -25.03 3.16
N GLU A 105 4.51 -24.77 1.86
CA GLU A 105 4.39 -25.79 0.81
C GLU A 105 5.78 -26.33 0.42
N LYS A 106 6.24 -27.41 1.07
CA LYS A 106 7.58 -27.98 0.84
C LYS A 106 7.85 -28.34 -0.62
N ALA A 107 6.87 -28.88 -1.34
CA ALA A 107 7.04 -29.18 -2.77
C ALA A 107 7.26 -27.92 -3.62
N LEU A 108 6.81 -26.75 -3.15
CA LEU A 108 7.12 -25.47 -3.76
C LEU A 108 8.52 -25.02 -3.37
N GLU A 109 8.94 -25.18 -2.11
CA GLU A 109 10.32 -24.94 -1.66
C GLU A 109 11.34 -25.78 -2.42
N ASP A 110 11.09 -27.07 -2.57
CA ASP A 110 11.99 -27.96 -3.30
C ASP A 110 12.12 -27.49 -4.76
N LYS A 111 11.02 -27.00 -5.36
CA LYS A 111 11.08 -26.32 -6.66
C LYS A 111 11.83 -24.99 -6.60
N LEU A 112 11.72 -24.22 -5.51
CA LEU A 112 12.46 -22.96 -5.31
C LEU A 112 13.97 -23.20 -5.25
N LEU A 113 14.39 -24.17 -4.43
CA LEU A 113 15.79 -24.53 -4.23
C LEU A 113 16.41 -25.12 -5.51
N GLN A 114 15.61 -25.77 -6.35
CA GLN A 114 16.04 -26.32 -7.64
C GLN A 114 15.87 -25.35 -8.81
N SER A 115 15.15 -24.24 -8.62
CA SER A 115 14.93 -23.23 -9.65
C SER A 115 16.06 -22.20 -9.70
N SER A 116 16.14 -21.47 -10.80
CA SER A 116 16.92 -20.24 -10.87
C SER A 116 16.57 -19.29 -9.71
N THR A 117 17.53 -18.49 -9.24
CA THR A 117 17.41 -17.47 -8.16
C THR A 117 16.10 -16.67 -8.24
N SER A 118 15.74 -16.41 -9.48
CA SER A 118 14.44 -16.11 -10.07
C SER A 118 13.16 -16.48 -9.28
N VAL A 119 12.83 -17.77 -9.04
CA VAL A 119 11.54 -18.14 -8.42
C VAL A 119 11.55 -17.89 -6.91
N ALA A 120 12.71 -18.08 -6.27
CA ALA A 120 12.88 -17.79 -4.85
C ALA A 120 12.63 -16.31 -4.55
N ASN A 121 13.18 -15.42 -5.38
CA ASN A 121 12.95 -13.98 -5.27
C ASN A 121 11.48 -13.60 -5.49
N SER A 122 10.77 -14.26 -6.42
CA SER A 122 9.34 -14.03 -6.62
C SER A 122 8.49 -14.41 -5.39
N ILE A 123 8.82 -15.50 -4.70
CA ILE A 123 8.08 -15.92 -3.49
C ILE A 123 8.39 -15.02 -2.30
N LEU A 124 9.67 -14.72 -2.04
CA LEU A 124 10.05 -13.77 -0.99
C LEU A 124 9.39 -12.41 -1.22
N GLY A 125 9.32 -11.98 -2.48
CA GLY A 125 8.67 -10.73 -2.84
C GLY A 125 7.16 -10.70 -2.60
N ARG A 126 6.48 -11.83 -2.77
CA ARG A 126 5.05 -11.95 -2.42
C ARG A 126 4.83 -11.94 -0.91
N ILE A 127 5.69 -12.63 -0.17
CA ILE A 127 5.62 -12.68 1.29
C ILE A 127 5.83 -11.28 1.88
N SER A 128 6.83 -10.54 1.40
CA SER A 128 7.09 -9.18 1.87
C SER A 128 5.90 -8.26 1.61
N GLN A 129 5.30 -8.33 0.42
CA GLN A 129 4.12 -7.52 0.09
C GLN A 129 2.88 -7.86 0.93
N GLN A 130 2.71 -9.11 1.37
CA GLN A 130 1.61 -9.48 2.26
C GLN A 130 1.82 -9.03 3.71
N GLN A 131 3.07 -9.02 4.19
CA GLN A 131 3.36 -8.83 5.61
C GLN A 131 3.69 -7.38 5.96
N PHE A 132 4.55 -6.72 5.18
CA PHE A 132 5.04 -5.38 5.53
C PHE A 132 3.93 -4.33 5.46
N ASP A 133 3.03 -4.44 4.48
CA ASP A 133 1.85 -3.58 4.41
C ASP A 133 1.06 -3.59 5.73
N LEU A 134 1.00 -4.71 6.47
CA LEU A 134 0.27 -4.83 7.74
C LEU A 134 1.03 -4.31 8.97
N GLN A 135 2.34 -4.11 8.85
CA GLN A 135 3.24 -3.70 9.92
C GLN A 135 3.50 -2.18 9.93
N GLU A 136 3.26 -1.47 8.83
CA GLU A 136 3.50 -0.03 8.73
C GLU A 136 2.57 0.83 9.62
N ASN A 137 3.12 1.95 10.10
CA ASN A 137 2.37 2.95 10.87
C ASN A 137 1.35 3.66 9.97
N ARG A 138 0.09 3.67 10.40
CA ARG A 138 -1.05 4.13 9.61
C ARG A 138 -1.36 5.62 9.74
N SER A 139 -0.74 6.34 10.68
CA SER A 139 -0.97 7.79 10.87
C SER A 139 -0.68 8.60 9.60
N ASN A 140 0.33 8.17 8.84
CA ASN A 140 0.77 8.83 7.62
C ASN A 140 -0.24 8.70 6.48
N LEU A 141 -1.10 7.68 6.47
CA LEU A 141 -2.05 7.47 5.37
C LEU A 141 -3.09 8.58 5.25
N ILE A 142 -3.49 9.18 6.36
CA ILE A 142 -4.47 10.27 6.39
C ILE A 142 -3.85 11.53 5.77
N GLY A 143 -2.66 11.93 6.23
CA GLY A 143 -1.92 13.07 5.68
C GLY A 143 -1.57 12.85 4.21
N ARG A 144 -1.11 11.64 3.85
CA ARG A 144 -0.83 11.22 2.46
C ARG A 144 -2.07 11.39 1.58
N PHE A 145 -3.23 10.88 2.01
CA PHE A 145 -4.49 11.04 1.30
C PHE A 145 -4.84 12.52 1.10
N TYR A 146 -4.77 13.30 2.18
CA TYR A 146 -5.16 14.71 2.13
C TYR A 146 -4.27 15.54 1.21
N LEU A 147 -2.96 15.27 1.16
CA LEU A 147 -2.08 15.91 0.19
C LEU A 147 -2.44 15.54 -1.24
N MET A 148 -2.51 14.25 -1.55
CA MET A 148 -2.65 13.79 -2.94
C MET A 148 -4.05 13.99 -3.52
N PHE A 149 -5.11 13.91 -2.72
CA PHE A 149 -6.47 13.95 -3.25
C PHE A 149 -7.25 15.22 -2.90
N GLN A 150 -6.68 16.12 -2.08
CA GLN A 150 -7.28 17.42 -1.77
C GLN A 150 -6.32 18.56 -2.06
N THR A 151 -5.17 18.61 -1.37
CA THR A 151 -4.31 19.79 -1.36
C THR A 151 -3.63 20.04 -2.71
N ILE A 152 -2.92 19.03 -3.24
CA ILE A 152 -2.19 19.16 -4.51
C ILE A 152 -3.14 19.33 -5.70
N PRO A 153 -4.25 18.57 -5.82
CA PRO A 153 -5.23 18.80 -6.88
C PRO A 153 -5.76 20.24 -6.93
N LEU A 154 -6.00 20.88 -5.77
CA LEU A 154 -6.42 22.28 -5.72
C LEU A 154 -5.35 23.22 -6.28
N ILE A 155 -4.08 22.99 -5.96
CA ILE A 155 -2.95 23.77 -6.50
C ILE A 155 -2.83 23.59 -8.02
N LEU A 156 -3.09 22.38 -8.54
CA LEU A 156 -3.01 22.07 -9.96
C LEU A 156 -4.25 22.51 -10.77
N SER A 157 -5.37 22.79 -10.12
CA SER A 157 -6.69 22.99 -10.76
C SER A 157 -6.73 24.14 -11.77
N GLU A 158 -5.89 25.17 -11.60
CA GLU A 158 -5.83 26.32 -12.53
C GLU A 158 -5.32 25.96 -13.93
N LYS A 159 -4.68 24.79 -14.10
CA LYS A 159 -3.97 24.40 -15.33
C LYS A 159 -4.50 23.12 -15.97
N GLN A 160 -5.49 22.45 -15.37
CA GLN A 160 -5.82 21.06 -15.71
C GLN A 160 -7.29 20.86 -16.03
N THR A 161 -7.58 19.90 -16.91
CA THR A 161 -8.94 19.57 -17.38
C THR A 161 -9.59 18.42 -16.61
N TYR A 162 -8.82 17.73 -15.76
CA TYR A 162 -9.31 16.60 -14.96
C TYR A 162 -9.52 17.02 -13.50
N SER A 163 -10.67 16.68 -12.94
CA SER A 163 -11.02 16.93 -11.53
C SER A 163 -11.34 15.61 -10.84
N ILE A 164 -10.52 15.24 -9.84
CA ILE A 164 -10.73 14.01 -9.05
C ILE A 164 -12.06 14.10 -8.29
N GLU A 165 -12.39 15.26 -7.72
CA GLU A 165 -13.62 15.49 -6.98
C GLU A 165 -14.86 15.29 -7.87
N ASP A 166 -14.89 15.93 -9.03
CA ASP A 166 -16.03 15.85 -9.95
C ASP A 166 -16.20 14.43 -10.49
N LYS A 167 -15.08 13.74 -10.78
CA LYS A 167 -15.12 12.37 -11.32
C LYS A 167 -15.52 11.33 -10.28
N MET A 168 -15.13 11.53 -9.01
CA MET A 168 -15.65 10.70 -7.93
C MET A 168 -17.17 10.85 -7.77
N ARG A 169 -17.68 12.09 -7.84
CA ARG A 169 -19.12 12.34 -7.79
C ARG A 169 -19.85 11.78 -9.01
N GLU A 170 -19.33 12.00 -10.20
CA GLU A 170 -19.91 11.52 -11.47
C GLU A 170 -19.99 9.99 -11.51
N TYR A 171 -18.91 9.29 -11.17
CA TYR A 171 -18.83 7.84 -11.34
C TYR A 171 -19.38 7.04 -10.17
N PHE A 172 -19.30 7.58 -8.96
CA PHE A 172 -19.59 6.82 -7.74
C PHE A 172 -20.61 7.51 -6.83
N GLY A 173 -21.05 8.73 -7.14
CA GLY A 173 -22.05 9.46 -6.35
C GLY A 173 -21.53 9.99 -5.02
N VAL A 174 -20.22 10.06 -4.81
CA VAL A 174 -19.60 10.48 -3.55
C VAL A 174 -18.39 11.37 -3.84
N GLY A 175 -18.20 12.43 -3.05
CA GLY A 175 -17.00 13.27 -3.10
C GLY A 175 -15.76 12.56 -2.55
N VAL A 176 -14.58 13.11 -2.82
CA VAL A 176 -13.30 12.55 -2.34
C VAL A 176 -13.24 12.58 -0.81
N LEU A 177 -13.56 13.72 -0.20
CA LEU A 177 -13.52 13.86 1.26
C LEU A 177 -14.62 13.01 1.93
N GLU A 178 -15.81 12.97 1.34
CA GLU A 178 -16.93 12.12 1.79
C GLU A 178 -16.53 10.64 1.78
N TRP A 179 -15.83 10.17 0.74
CA TRP A 179 -15.33 8.79 0.63
C TRP A 179 -14.35 8.45 1.76
N MET A 180 -13.35 9.32 1.98
CA MET A 180 -12.35 9.10 3.04
C MET A 180 -13.00 9.10 4.41
N LEU A 181 -13.86 10.06 4.70
CA LEU A 181 -14.52 10.18 5.98
C LEU A 181 -15.49 9.03 6.25
N ALA A 182 -16.20 8.54 5.21
CA ALA A 182 -17.04 7.36 5.32
C ALA A 182 -16.22 6.13 5.76
N GLY A 183 -15.13 5.84 5.05
CA GLY A 183 -14.24 4.74 5.39
C GLY A 183 -13.56 4.91 6.76
N PHE A 184 -13.18 6.13 7.11
CA PHE A 184 -12.58 6.46 8.40
C PHE A 184 -13.56 6.30 9.57
N ALA A 185 -14.81 6.75 9.43
CA ALA A 185 -15.86 6.54 10.43
C ALA A 185 -16.09 5.05 10.72
N LEU A 186 -16.15 4.24 9.65
CA LEU A 186 -16.26 2.78 9.74
C LEU A 186 -15.02 2.16 10.37
N TRP A 187 -13.83 2.64 10.04
CA TRP A 187 -12.59 2.18 10.66
C TRP A 187 -12.52 2.49 12.16
N LEU A 188 -12.97 3.67 12.59
CA LEU A 188 -13.01 4.02 14.01
C LEU A 188 -14.03 3.17 14.77
N LYS A 189 -15.24 3.00 14.22
CA LYS A 189 -16.37 2.38 14.93
C LYS A 189 -16.52 0.87 14.70
N ASN A 190 -15.71 0.24 13.84
CA ASN A 190 -15.78 -1.22 13.72
C ASN A 190 -15.17 -1.88 14.96
N HIS A 191 -15.89 -2.90 15.42
CA HIS A 191 -15.46 -3.87 16.42
C HIS A 191 -15.36 -5.24 15.74
N GLY A 192 -14.81 -5.30 14.52
CA GLY A 192 -14.76 -6.53 13.71
C GLY A 192 -16.02 -6.79 12.87
N TYR A 193 -17.05 -5.97 13.01
CA TYR A 193 -18.22 -6.00 12.14
C TYR A 193 -18.83 -4.61 11.97
N ILE A 194 -19.71 -4.47 10.98
CA ILE A 194 -20.41 -3.23 10.62
C ILE A 194 -21.85 -3.56 10.26
N TYR A 195 -22.82 -2.84 10.81
CA TYR A 195 -24.21 -2.98 10.40
C TYR A 195 -24.50 -2.25 9.09
N SER A 196 -25.40 -2.79 8.26
CA SER A 196 -25.77 -2.16 6.98
C SER A 196 -26.45 -0.79 7.12
N ASP A 197 -27.08 -0.56 8.27
CA ASP A 197 -27.77 0.67 8.64
C ASP A 197 -26.89 1.57 9.53
N PHE A 198 -25.56 1.38 9.47
CA PHE A 198 -24.62 2.20 10.22
C PHE A 198 -24.91 3.68 10.05
N GLN A 199 -25.21 4.34 11.17
CA GLN A 199 -25.34 5.78 11.26
C GLN A 199 -24.09 6.34 11.92
N VAL A 200 -23.55 7.40 11.32
CA VAL A 200 -22.52 8.20 11.95
C VAL A 200 -23.19 8.95 13.10
N VAL A 201 -22.92 8.55 14.35
CA VAL A 201 -23.48 9.22 15.54
C VAL A 201 -22.61 10.41 15.97
N ASP A 202 -21.40 10.50 15.45
CA ASP A 202 -20.50 11.62 15.73
C ASP A 202 -20.96 12.86 14.95
N GLU A 203 -21.58 13.82 15.66
CA GLU A 203 -22.13 15.07 15.10
C GLU A 203 -21.11 15.85 14.24
N ARG A 204 -19.82 15.64 14.50
CA ARG A 204 -18.74 16.34 13.81
C ARG A 204 -18.51 15.74 12.43
N LEU A 205 -18.69 14.42 12.29
CA LEU A 205 -18.61 13.70 11.02
C LEU A 205 -19.92 13.76 10.23
N THR A 206 -21.08 13.87 10.88
CA THR A 206 -22.40 13.94 10.19
C THR A 206 -22.54 15.17 9.30
N ASN A 207 -21.78 16.25 9.56
CA ASN A 207 -21.76 17.43 8.71
C ASN A 207 -21.08 17.20 7.34
N PHE A 208 -20.28 16.15 7.23
CA PHE A 208 -19.47 15.85 6.05
C PHE A 208 -19.80 14.49 5.42
N VAL A 209 -20.40 13.58 6.18
CA VAL A 209 -20.72 12.22 5.72
C VAL A 209 -22.19 11.95 5.91
N SER A 210 -22.85 11.64 4.80
CA SER A 210 -24.23 11.17 4.82
C SER A 210 -24.29 9.64 5.02
N THR A 211 -25.47 9.15 5.42
CA THR A 211 -25.75 7.70 5.43
C THR A 211 -25.57 7.09 4.03
N ASP A 212 -25.86 7.84 2.97
CA ASP A 212 -25.70 7.35 1.59
C ASP A 212 -24.22 7.23 1.21
N SER A 213 -23.37 8.17 1.63
CA SER A 213 -21.91 8.08 1.45
C SER A 213 -21.34 6.83 2.12
N ILE A 214 -21.81 6.48 3.33
CA ILE A 214 -21.45 5.24 4.04
C ILE A 214 -21.88 4.01 3.24
N LYS A 215 -23.13 3.98 2.76
CA LYS A 215 -23.65 2.86 1.96
C LYS A 215 -22.85 2.68 0.66
N ILE A 216 -22.50 3.78 -0.02
CA ILE A 216 -21.64 3.75 -1.21
C ILE A 216 -20.28 3.14 -0.86
N PHE A 217 -19.65 3.58 0.23
CA PHE A 217 -18.37 3.03 0.68
C PHE A 217 -18.46 1.51 0.96
N ILE A 218 -19.47 1.09 1.72
CA ILE A 218 -19.71 -0.33 2.05
C ILE A 218 -19.91 -1.15 0.77
N ASN A 219 -20.75 -0.68 -0.15
CA ASN A 219 -21.05 -1.40 -1.40
C ASN A 219 -19.81 -1.54 -2.29
N LEU A 220 -18.98 -0.49 -2.39
CA LEU A 220 -17.75 -0.52 -3.18
C LEU A 220 -16.57 -1.23 -2.49
N SER A 221 -16.75 -1.65 -1.24
CA SER A 221 -15.69 -2.26 -0.42
C SER A 221 -16.08 -3.63 0.14
N SER A 222 -17.23 -4.17 -0.26
CA SER A 222 -17.74 -5.46 0.21
C SER A 222 -17.87 -6.51 -0.89
N GLY A 223 -17.85 -7.78 -0.49
CA GLY A 223 -18.06 -8.92 -1.36
C GLY A 223 -18.52 -10.14 -0.58
N CYS A 224 -19.04 -11.13 -1.30
CA CYS A 224 -19.33 -12.47 -0.77
C CYS A 224 -18.11 -13.38 -0.93
N TYR A 225 -18.06 -14.54 -0.24
CA TYR A 225 -16.91 -15.46 -0.34
C TYR A 225 -16.60 -15.92 -1.78
N ARG A 226 -17.57 -15.91 -2.69
CA ARG A 226 -17.33 -16.19 -4.12
C ARG A 226 -16.46 -15.12 -4.76
N ASP A 227 -16.70 -13.84 -4.44
CA ASP A 227 -15.94 -12.71 -4.98
C ASP A 227 -14.47 -12.82 -4.57
N TYR A 228 -14.20 -13.19 -3.31
CA TYR A 228 -12.85 -13.46 -2.82
C TYR A 228 -12.14 -14.58 -3.59
N ARG A 229 -12.84 -15.70 -3.86
CA ARG A 229 -12.26 -16.82 -4.65
C ARG A 229 -12.01 -16.42 -6.09
N LEU A 230 -12.94 -15.70 -6.71
CA LEU A 230 -12.79 -15.18 -8.07
C LEU A 230 -11.60 -14.22 -8.16
N LYS A 231 -11.42 -13.35 -7.16
CA LYS A 231 -10.32 -12.41 -7.11
C LYS A 231 -8.95 -13.08 -7.03
N ILE A 232 -8.84 -14.13 -6.22
CA ILE A 232 -7.57 -14.85 -6.04
C ILE A 232 -7.28 -15.82 -7.18
N ARG A 233 -8.27 -16.58 -7.64
CA ARG A 233 -8.04 -17.71 -8.56
C ARG A 233 -8.49 -17.42 -10.00
N GLY A 234 -9.29 -16.39 -10.24
CA GLY A 234 -9.85 -16.05 -11.56
C GLY A 234 -11.02 -16.96 -11.95
N ASN A 235 -11.22 -17.15 -13.26
CA ASN A 235 -12.33 -17.96 -13.79
C ASN A 235 -12.34 -19.40 -13.27
N ASN A 236 -11.17 -19.96 -12.92
CA ASN A 236 -11.02 -21.31 -12.37
C ASN A 236 -11.09 -21.31 -10.83
N TRP A 237 -11.94 -20.47 -10.24
CA TRP A 237 -11.98 -20.25 -8.79
C TRP A 237 -12.30 -21.49 -7.93
N LYS A 238 -12.83 -22.54 -8.56
CA LYS A 238 -13.08 -23.84 -7.94
C LYS A 238 -11.80 -24.65 -7.72
N ASP A 239 -10.77 -24.40 -8.52
CA ASP A 239 -9.52 -25.15 -8.48
C ASP A 239 -8.54 -24.49 -7.51
N VAL A 240 -8.09 -25.25 -6.52
CA VAL A 240 -7.09 -24.78 -5.55
C VAL A 240 -5.77 -24.55 -6.27
N ASN A 241 -5.15 -23.39 -6.05
CA ASN A 241 -3.86 -23.05 -6.60
C ASN A 241 -2.93 -22.61 -5.47
N PRO A 242 -2.00 -23.46 -4.99
CA PRO A 242 -1.15 -23.13 -3.85
C PRO A 242 -0.36 -21.83 -4.00
N LEU A 243 0.13 -21.53 -5.21
CA LEU A 243 0.87 -20.29 -5.46
C LEU A 243 0.00 -19.04 -5.24
N LYS A 244 -1.24 -19.05 -5.75
CA LYS A 244 -2.17 -17.92 -5.61
C LYS A 244 -2.80 -17.87 -4.21
N ASP A 245 -3.15 -19.02 -3.66
CA ASP A 245 -3.83 -19.13 -2.38
C ASP A 245 -2.92 -18.71 -1.22
N ILE A 246 -1.66 -19.17 -1.22
CA ILE A 246 -0.69 -18.86 -0.17
C ILE A 246 -0.04 -17.49 -0.42
N TYR A 247 0.41 -17.23 -1.65
CA TYR A 247 1.28 -16.08 -1.95
C TYR A 247 0.67 -15.06 -2.92
N GLY A 248 -0.63 -15.12 -3.21
CA GLY A 248 -1.33 -14.06 -3.96
C GLY A 248 -1.68 -12.87 -3.08
N LEU A 249 -1.98 -11.71 -3.67
CA LEU A 249 -2.37 -10.50 -2.92
C LEU A 249 -3.47 -10.78 -1.89
N ASP A 250 -3.41 -10.10 -0.75
CA ASP A 250 -4.52 -10.11 0.21
C ASP A 250 -5.77 -9.46 -0.40
N PRO A 251 -6.86 -10.23 -0.64
CA PRO A 251 -8.05 -9.68 -1.26
C PRO A 251 -8.74 -8.61 -0.38
N PHE A 252 -8.43 -8.58 0.93
CA PHE A 252 -8.94 -7.57 1.86
C PHE A 252 -8.46 -6.16 1.53
N ALA A 253 -7.33 -5.99 0.83
CA ALA A 253 -6.84 -4.67 0.43
C ALA A 253 -7.82 -3.90 -0.47
N GLU A 254 -8.63 -4.61 -1.25
CA GLU A 254 -9.64 -4.01 -2.13
C GLU A 254 -11.07 -4.26 -1.65
N ILE A 255 -11.31 -5.42 -1.01
CA ILE A 255 -12.62 -5.82 -0.49
C ILE A 255 -12.43 -6.12 0.99
N PRO A 256 -12.33 -5.11 1.88
CA PRO A 256 -12.13 -5.34 3.31
C PRO A 256 -13.36 -5.90 4.03
N LEU A 257 -14.55 -5.78 3.42
CA LEU A 257 -15.82 -6.17 4.03
C LEU A 257 -16.33 -7.49 3.44
N ILE A 258 -16.78 -8.39 4.30
CA ILE A 258 -17.43 -9.63 3.89
C ILE A 258 -18.91 -9.55 4.19
N LYS A 259 -19.73 -9.81 3.18
CA LYS A 259 -21.16 -10.07 3.36
C LYS A 259 -21.36 -11.56 3.68
N PRO A 260 -21.75 -11.92 4.92
CA PRO A 260 -22.07 -13.30 5.28
C PRO A 260 -23.39 -13.73 4.61
N ASP A 261 -23.52 -15.02 4.30
CA ASP A 261 -24.77 -15.58 3.79
C ASP A 261 -25.73 -15.85 4.96
N LEU A 262 -25.23 -16.48 6.03
CA LEU A 262 -25.99 -16.86 7.22
C LEU A 262 -25.10 -16.88 8.48
N SER A 263 -25.41 -16.08 9.50
CA SER A 263 -24.78 -16.18 10.83
C SER A 263 -25.83 -16.43 11.91
N LYS A 264 -25.43 -17.15 12.98
CA LYS A 264 -26.25 -17.24 14.21
C LYS A 264 -25.87 -16.17 15.23
N GLN A 265 -24.69 -15.59 15.09
CA GLN A 265 -24.13 -14.61 16.03
C GLN A 265 -24.40 -13.17 15.60
N LEU A 266 -24.67 -12.95 14.31
CA LEU A 266 -24.85 -11.63 13.73
C LEU A 266 -26.28 -11.40 13.23
N PRO A 267 -26.84 -10.19 13.44
CA PRO A 267 -28.07 -9.76 12.79
C PRO A 267 -27.99 -9.88 11.26
N HIS A 268 -29.15 -10.11 10.63
CA HIS A 268 -29.27 -9.98 9.18
C HIS A 268 -28.79 -8.58 8.75
N ALA A 269 -28.03 -8.53 7.65
CA ALA A 269 -27.40 -7.32 7.12
C ALA A 269 -26.21 -6.77 7.95
N THR A 270 -25.40 -7.65 8.51
CA THR A 270 -24.08 -7.31 9.08
C THR A 270 -22.96 -7.63 8.09
N TYR A 271 -21.91 -6.83 8.07
CA TYR A 271 -20.65 -7.08 7.35
C TYR A 271 -19.54 -7.42 8.34
N LEU A 272 -18.71 -8.39 8.00
CA LEU A 272 -17.53 -8.77 8.78
C LEU A 272 -16.29 -8.02 8.29
N VAL A 273 -15.38 -7.69 9.22
CA VAL A 273 -14.12 -6.98 8.95
C VAL A 273 -12.94 -7.80 9.48
N PRO A 274 -12.46 -8.82 8.75
CA PRO A 274 -11.43 -9.72 9.27
C PRO A 274 -10.08 -9.07 9.48
N GLN A 275 -9.85 -7.93 8.83
CA GLN A 275 -8.62 -7.16 8.92
C GLN A 275 -8.95 -5.66 8.94
N SER A 276 -9.21 -5.11 10.12
CA SER A 276 -9.70 -3.73 10.28
C SER A 276 -8.78 -2.68 9.64
N LYS A 277 -7.46 -2.92 9.60
CA LYS A 277 -6.49 -2.02 8.93
C LYS A 277 -6.81 -1.79 7.45
N HIS A 278 -7.40 -2.76 6.76
CA HIS A 278 -7.73 -2.60 5.35
C HIS A 278 -8.90 -1.65 5.07
N LEU A 279 -9.74 -1.32 6.07
CA LEU A 279 -10.76 -0.27 5.91
C LEU A 279 -10.12 1.10 5.69
N LEU A 280 -9.13 1.45 6.53
CA LEU A 280 -8.43 2.72 6.40
C LEU A 280 -7.63 2.78 5.10
N ASN A 281 -6.94 1.69 4.72
CA ASN A 281 -6.24 1.63 3.43
C ASN A 281 -7.22 1.82 2.27
N ARG A 282 -8.39 1.17 2.32
CA ARG A 282 -9.42 1.34 1.30
C ARG A 282 -9.93 2.77 1.23
N ALA A 283 -10.06 3.45 2.37
CA ALA A 283 -10.44 4.86 2.43
C ALA A 283 -9.39 5.78 1.77
N THR A 284 -8.10 5.51 1.98
CA THR A 284 -7.00 6.39 1.57
C THR A 284 -6.48 6.10 0.15
N VAL A 285 -6.20 4.84 -0.19
CA VAL A 285 -5.69 4.49 -1.54
C VAL A 285 -6.80 4.07 -2.51
N GLY A 286 -8.02 3.83 -2.02
CA GLY A 286 -9.13 3.33 -2.83
C GLY A 286 -9.56 4.27 -3.95
N VAL A 287 -9.47 5.58 -3.75
CA VAL A 287 -9.79 6.60 -4.78
C VAL A 287 -8.97 6.39 -6.04
N PHE A 288 -7.65 6.16 -5.89
CA PHE A 288 -6.77 5.89 -7.03
C PHE A 288 -7.22 4.66 -7.83
N HIS A 289 -7.50 3.55 -7.14
CA HIS A 289 -7.90 2.32 -7.81
C HIS A 289 -9.29 2.42 -8.45
N LEU A 290 -10.24 3.07 -7.78
CA LEU A 290 -11.60 3.28 -8.29
C LEU A 290 -11.58 4.07 -9.60
N LEU A 291 -10.97 5.25 -9.60
CA LEU A 291 -10.90 6.10 -10.80
C LEU A 291 -10.04 5.46 -11.90
N SER A 292 -8.86 4.92 -11.55
CA SER A 292 -8.00 4.24 -12.52
C SER A 292 -8.72 3.10 -13.23
N ASN A 293 -9.49 2.30 -12.50
CA ASN A 293 -10.20 1.16 -13.07
C ASN A 293 -11.41 1.63 -13.90
N LYS A 294 -12.14 2.64 -13.43
CA LYS A 294 -13.30 3.15 -14.15
C LYS A 294 -12.92 3.80 -15.48
N GLU A 295 -11.88 4.64 -15.48
CA GLU A 295 -11.37 5.25 -16.72
C GLU A 295 -10.87 4.19 -17.71
N LYS A 296 -10.21 3.13 -17.22
CA LYS A 296 -9.80 2.01 -18.07
C LYS A 296 -11.00 1.28 -18.67
N GLU A 297 -12.06 1.06 -17.91
CA GLU A 297 -13.31 0.45 -18.39
C GLU A 297 -13.95 1.31 -19.49
N LEU A 298 -14.09 2.62 -19.25
CA LEU A 298 -14.64 3.57 -20.23
C LEU A 298 -13.80 3.63 -21.50
N ALA A 299 -12.47 3.64 -21.35
CA ALA A 299 -11.54 3.62 -22.48
C ALA A 299 -11.66 2.33 -23.30
N LEU A 300 -11.86 1.17 -22.67
CA LEU A 300 -12.12 -0.09 -23.37
C LEU A 300 -13.44 -0.04 -24.15
N LEU A 301 -14.51 0.48 -23.55
CA LEU A 301 -15.81 0.65 -24.21
C LEU A 301 -15.73 1.60 -25.42
N ALA A 302 -14.85 2.60 -25.35
CA ALA A 302 -14.60 3.54 -26.44
C ALA A 302 -13.58 3.04 -27.50
N ASN A 303 -13.10 1.79 -27.41
CA ASN A 303 -12.02 1.24 -28.25
C ASN A 303 -10.70 2.01 -28.17
N LYS A 304 -10.40 2.61 -27.02
CA LYS A 304 -9.17 3.36 -26.72
C LYS A 304 -8.40 2.78 -25.53
N PRO A 305 -7.98 1.50 -25.56
CA PRO A 305 -7.46 0.76 -24.39
C PRO A 305 -6.20 1.35 -23.73
N LYS A 306 -5.54 2.33 -24.36
CA LYS A 306 -4.34 3.00 -23.85
C LYS A 306 -4.62 4.33 -23.14
N GLU A 307 -5.83 4.88 -23.28
CA GLU A 307 -6.19 6.15 -22.63
C GLU A 307 -6.60 5.89 -21.17
N ASN A 308 -6.07 6.72 -20.27
CA ASN A 308 -6.51 6.79 -18.88
C ASN A 308 -6.24 8.21 -18.36
N PRO A 309 -7.17 9.16 -18.58
CA PRO A 309 -7.00 10.56 -18.21
C PRO A 309 -6.67 10.74 -16.72
N PHE A 310 -7.29 9.94 -15.85
CA PHE A 310 -6.99 9.95 -14.42
C PHE A 310 -5.52 9.63 -14.14
N ARG A 311 -4.96 8.56 -14.72
CA ARG A 311 -3.55 8.19 -14.48
C ARG A 311 -2.58 9.25 -14.96
N THR A 312 -2.87 9.91 -16.08
CA THR A 312 -2.05 11.03 -16.57
C THR A 312 -2.08 12.18 -15.56
N TYR A 313 -3.27 12.63 -15.16
CA TYR A 313 -3.43 13.70 -14.18
C TYR A 313 -2.81 13.34 -12.81
N PHE A 314 -3.02 12.11 -12.34
CA PHE A 314 -2.46 11.65 -11.08
C PHE A 314 -0.92 11.56 -11.11
N GLY A 315 -0.32 11.40 -12.30
CA GLY A 315 1.13 11.55 -12.46
C GLY A 315 1.64 12.92 -12.00
N GLU A 316 0.95 13.99 -12.39
CA GLU A 316 1.26 15.37 -11.96
C GLU A 316 1.01 15.57 -10.46
N VAL A 317 -0.09 15.02 -9.95
CA VAL A 317 -0.39 15.02 -8.50
C VAL A 317 0.73 14.35 -7.72
N PHE A 318 1.18 13.18 -8.16
CA PHE A 318 2.23 12.43 -7.48
C PHE A 318 3.60 13.13 -7.60
N ARG A 319 3.92 13.76 -8.73
CA ARG A 319 5.09 14.63 -8.88
C ARG A 319 5.04 15.78 -7.86
N GLY A 320 3.89 16.44 -7.72
CA GLY A 320 3.67 17.48 -6.70
C GLY A 320 3.85 16.95 -5.28
N TYR A 321 3.42 15.73 -5.00
CA TYR A 321 3.61 15.08 -3.70
C TYR A 321 5.08 14.82 -3.39
N VAL A 322 5.85 14.32 -4.36
CA VAL A 322 7.30 14.14 -4.24
C VAL A 322 7.98 15.48 -3.99
N LYS A 323 7.58 16.56 -4.70
CA LYS A 323 8.08 17.92 -4.45
C LYS A 323 7.87 18.35 -3.00
N CYS A 324 6.69 18.12 -2.43
CA CYS A 324 6.43 18.43 -1.02
C CYS A 324 7.39 17.71 -0.06
N GLN A 325 7.68 16.42 -0.31
CA GLN A 325 8.61 15.65 0.51
C GLN A 325 10.06 16.13 0.38
N LEU A 326 10.52 16.39 -0.85
CA LEU A 326 11.88 16.88 -1.11
C LEU A 326 12.09 18.32 -0.64
N SER A 327 11.04 19.15 -0.60
CA SER A 327 11.13 20.54 -0.15
C SER A 327 11.41 20.70 1.36
N GLN A 328 11.54 19.59 2.10
CA GLN A 328 11.93 19.60 3.51
C GLN A 328 13.44 19.87 3.73
N VAL A 329 14.21 20.08 2.65
CA VAL A 329 15.60 20.56 2.72
C VAL A 329 15.72 21.87 3.49
N ILE A 330 16.81 22.01 4.25
CA ILE A 330 17.11 23.24 5.00
C ILE A 330 17.47 24.39 4.06
N GLU A 331 18.26 24.11 3.04
CA GLU A 331 18.68 25.08 2.03
C GLU A 331 17.84 24.87 0.77
N LYS A 332 17.00 25.86 0.46
CA LYS A 332 16.06 25.79 -0.68
C LYS A 332 16.77 25.62 -2.02
N ASP A 333 17.97 26.16 -2.15
CA ASP A 333 18.77 26.11 -3.39
C ASP A 333 19.30 24.69 -3.70
N ASN A 334 19.21 23.76 -2.74
CA ASN A 334 19.64 22.37 -2.93
C ASN A 334 18.62 21.53 -3.70
N LEU A 335 17.34 21.93 -3.73
CA LEU A 335 16.32 21.26 -4.52
C LEU A 335 16.05 22.04 -5.81
N ILE A 336 16.19 21.38 -6.94
CA ILE A 336 15.97 21.91 -8.28
C ILE A 336 14.76 21.19 -8.88
N ASP A 337 13.71 21.94 -9.20
CA ASP A 337 12.58 21.45 -10.01
C ASP A 337 12.97 21.64 -11.47
N LEU A 338 13.38 20.56 -12.13
CA LEU A 338 13.98 20.66 -13.47
C LEU A 338 12.93 21.06 -14.52
N ASP A 339 11.66 20.69 -14.39
CA ASP A 339 10.63 21.15 -15.35
C ASP A 339 10.31 22.65 -15.22
N GLU A 340 10.42 23.21 -14.02
CA GLU A 340 10.19 24.64 -13.77
C GLU A 340 11.44 25.46 -14.08
N ASP A 341 12.60 25.04 -13.60
CA ASP A 341 13.86 25.79 -13.67
C ASP A 341 14.52 25.70 -15.06
N TYR A 342 14.33 24.59 -15.80
CA TYR A 342 14.97 24.36 -17.11
C TYR A 342 14.06 24.52 -18.32
N LYS A 343 12.84 25.04 -18.13
CA LYS A 343 11.81 25.17 -19.18
C LYS A 343 12.27 25.83 -20.48
N ASN A 344 13.31 26.67 -20.42
CA ASN A 344 13.88 27.41 -21.56
C ASN A 344 15.31 27.00 -21.94
N ILE A 345 15.97 26.13 -21.17
CA ILE A 345 17.41 25.86 -21.28
C ILE A 345 17.69 24.53 -21.99
N SER A 346 16.81 23.53 -21.84
CA SER A 346 16.99 22.19 -22.41
C SER A 346 16.00 21.89 -23.53
N LYS A 347 16.48 21.46 -24.70
CA LYS A 347 15.66 20.88 -25.79
C LYS A 347 15.46 19.37 -25.69
N GLY A 348 15.79 18.75 -24.55
CA GLY A 348 15.70 17.30 -24.35
C GLY A 348 14.86 16.93 -23.13
N LYS A 349 14.58 15.63 -22.99
CA LYS A 349 13.95 15.09 -21.77
C LYS A 349 14.92 15.24 -20.61
N ILE A 350 14.42 15.73 -19.49
CA ILE A 350 15.17 15.99 -18.25
C ILE A 350 14.46 15.28 -17.11
N PRO A 351 15.17 14.76 -16.10
CA PRO A 351 14.54 14.21 -14.90
C PRO A 351 13.59 15.23 -14.24
N ASP A 352 12.69 14.78 -13.37
CA ASP A 352 11.73 15.68 -12.71
C ASP A 352 12.41 16.61 -11.68
N PHE A 353 13.32 16.07 -10.86
CA PHE A 353 14.00 16.82 -9.80
C PHE A 353 15.49 16.50 -9.71
N ALA A 354 16.27 17.44 -9.18
CA ALA A 354 17.62 17.19 -8.69
C ALA A 354 17.76 17.70 -7.25
N LEU A 355 18.37 16.89 -6.38
CA LEU A 355 18.74 17.28 -5.02
C LEU A 355 20.26 17.27 -4.92
N ILE A 356 20.85 18.43 -4.64
CA ILE A 356 22.29 18.60 -4.51
C ILE A 356 22.66 18.77 -3.04
N GLU A 357 23.50 17.87 -2.53
CA GLU A 357 24.07 17.96 -1.20
C GLU A 357 25.60 17.87 -1.30
N ALA A 358 26.27 19.01 -1.10
CA ALA A 358 27.72 19.15 -1.26
C ALA A 358 28.21 18.67 -2.65
N ASP A 359 28.90 17.53 -2.72
CA ASP A 359 29.45 16.97 -3.96
C ASP A 359 28.59 15.84 -4.57
N VAL A 360 27.41 15.57 -4.01
CA VAL A 360 26.49 14.51 -4.47
C VAL A 360 25.21 15.14 -5.03
N CYS A 361 24.82 14.72 -6.22
CA CYS A 361 23.51 15.02 -6.80
C CYS A 361 22.66 13.75 -6.86
N ILE A 362 21.42 13.82 -6.40
CA ILE A 362 20.41 12.78 -6.63
C ILE A 362 19.45 13.29 -7.71
N LEU A 363 19.34 12.57 -8.81
CA LEU A 363 18.36 12.82 -9.87
C LEU A 363 17.13 11.94 -9.62
N PHE A 364 15.94 12.56 -9.62
CA PHE A 364 14.68 11.85 -9.41
C PHE A 364 13.86 11.85 -10.70
N GLU A 365 13.42 10.66 -11.10
CA GLU A 365 12.37 10.44 -12.07
C GLU A 365 11.14 9.84 -11.37
N VAL A 366 10.02 10.54 -11.43
CA VAL A 366 8.77 10.19 -10.77
C VAL A 366 7.86 9.47 -11.74
N LYS A 367 7.34 8.31 -11.32
CA LYS A 367 6.38 7.52 -12.09
C LYS A 367 5.26 7.05 -11.18
N ALA A 368 4.03 7.47 -11.44
CA ALA A 368 2.86 6.98 -10.70
C ALA A 368 2.74 5.44 -10.74
N VAL A 369 3.22 4.79 -11.82
CA VAL A 369 3.21 3.33 -11.94
C VAL A 369 4.50 2.83 -12.60
N LEU A 370 5.28 2.04 -11.85
CA LEU A 370 6.47 1.34 -12.37
C LEU A 370 6.14 -0.10 -12.79
N LEU A 371 5.37 -0.82 -11.97
CA LEU A 371 4.96 -2.20 -12.23
C LEU A 371 3.46 -2.28 -12.51
N THR A 372 3.03 -3.22 -13.35
CA THR A 372 1.60 -3.56 -13.40
C THR A 372 1.19 -4.22 -12.09
N LEU A 373 -0.10 -4.15 -11.75
CA LEU A 373 -0.64 -4.81 -10.57
C LEU A 373 -0.25 -6.31 -10.55
N ASP A 374 -0.42 -7.03 -11.66
CA ASP A 374 -0.01 -8.43 -11.74
C ASP A 374 1.50 -8.63 -11.54
N ALA A 375 2.36 -7.78 -12.12
CA ALA A 375 3.81 -7.87 -11.93
C ALA A 375 4.24 -7.57 -10.49
N LYS A 376 3.59 -6.60 -9.84
CA LYS A 376 3.81 -6.25 -8.43
C LYS A 376 3.39 -7.39 -7.50
N LEU A 377 2.17 -7.88 -7.68
CA LEU A 377 1.54 -8.83 -6.76
C LEU A 377 2.04 -10.27 -6.95
N LEU A 378 2.38 -10.63 -8.18
CA LEU A 378 2.82 -11.98 -8.50
C LEU A 378 4.35 -12.08 -8.55
N ALA A 379 5.05 -10.94 -8.56
CA ALA A 379 6.49 -10.88 -8.80
C ALA A 379 6.89 -11.80 -9.98
N ASP A 380 6.00 -11.92 -10.98
CA ASP A 380 6.15 -12.86 -12.08
C ASP A 380 7.27 -12.38 -12.98
N GLU A 381 8.30 -13.20 -13.14
CA GLU A 381 9.49 -12.77 -13.82
C GLU A 381 9.29 -12.47 -15.30
N ASN A 382 8.39 -13.18 -15.97
CA ASN A 382 8.12 -12.89 -17.39
C ASN A 382 7.41 -11.55 -17.51
N LEU A 383 6.48 -11.24 -16.58
CA LEU A 383 5.85 -9.93 -16.53
C LEU A 383 6.85 -8.82 -16.18
N VAL A 384 7.72 -9.04 -15.18
CA VAL A 384 8.77 -8.09 -14.79
C VAL A 384 9.75 -7.87 -15.94
N GLN A 385 10.20 -8.93 -16.61
CA GLN A 385 11.12 -8.84 -17.75
C GLN A 385 10.49 -8.08 -18.92
N ASN A 386 9.22 -8.37 -19.25
CA ASN A 386 8.50 -7.62 -20.27
C ASN A 386 8.36 -6.13 -19.92
N LEU A 387 8.18 -5.79 -18.64
CA LEU A 387 8.13 -4.39 -18.19
C LEU A 387 9.48 -3.71 -18.24
N ILE A 388 10.58 -4.43 -17.99
CA ILE A 388 11.93 -3.91 -18.17
C ILE A 388 12.18 -3.59 -19.65
N GLU A 389 11.90 -4.54 -20.54
CA GLU A 389 12.21 -4.41 -21.97
C GLU A 389 11.28 -3.44 -22.72
N LYS A 390 9.99 -3.43 -22.38
CA LYS A 390 8.94 -2.73 -23.15
C LYS A 390 8.17 -1.68 -22.35
N GLY A 391 8.46 -1.54 -21.05
CA GLY A 391 7.74 -0.66 -20.14
C GLY A 391 8.39 0.70 -19.93
N ASN A 392 8.02 1.33 -18.82
CA ASN A 392 8.41 2.71 -18.50
C ASN A 392 9.88 2.85 -18.06
N PHE A 393 10.56 1.75 -17.72
CA PHE A 393 11.94 1.77 -17.24
C PHE A 393 12.93 2.29 -18.28
N ASN A 394 12.82 1.84 -19.53
CA ASN A 394 13.75 2.25 -20.60
C ASN A 394 13.83 3.78 -20.74
N LYS A 395 12.68 4.44 -20.82
CA LYS A 395 12.62 5.90 -21.02
C LYS A 395 13.22 6.64 -19.83
N ALA A 396 12.88 6.22 -18.62
CA ALA A 396 13.36 6.82 -17.38
C ALA A 396 14.89 6.65 -17.21
N ILE A 397 15.42 5.44 -17.41
CA ILE A 397 16.85 5.15 -17.25
C ILE A 397 17.67 5.93 -18.28
N VAL A 398 17.25 5.93 -19.55
CA VAL A 398 17.95 6.71 -20.59
C VAL A 398 17.95 8.20 -20.26
N GLN A 399 16.82 8.74 -19.80
CA GLN A 399 16.71 10.15 -19.42
C GLN A 399 17.59 10.53 -18.23
N LEU A 400 17.64 9.68 -17.19
CA LEU A 400 18.51 9.86 -16.03
C LEU A 400 20.00 9.78 -16.42
N ASP A 401 20.37 8.78 -17.24
CA ASP A 401 21.73 8.59 -17.73
C ASP A 401 22.24 9.75 -18.60
N GLU A 402 21.42 10.20 -19.56
CA GLU A 402 21.75 11.33 -20.42
C GLU A 402 21.97 12.62 -19.62
N PHE A 403 21.13 12.88 -18.60
CA PHE A 403 21.28 14.07 -17.76
C PHE A 403 22.45 13.96 -16.78
N LYS A 404 22.69 12.76 -16.21
CA LYS A 404 23.89 12.45 -15.43
C LYS A 404 25.16 12.79 -16.21
N HIS A 405 25.25 12.36 -17.47
CA HIS A 405 26.39 12.68 -18.32
C HIS A 405 26.53 14.18 -18.61
N LYS A 406 25.43 14.93 -18.69
CA LYS A 406 25.52 16.40 -18.79
C LYS A 406 26.11 17.01 -17.52
N ILE A 407 25.75 16.52 -16.34
CA ILE A 407 26.34 16.98 -15.08
C ILE A 407 27.83 16.64 -15.03
N GLU A 408 28.19 15.38 -15.25
CA GLU A 408 29.59 14.91 -15.17
C GLU A 408 30.53 15.62 -16.15
N ASN A 409 30.01 16.08 -17.29
CA ASN A 409 30.78 16.80 -18.30
C ASN A 409 30.62 18.33 -18.22
N ASN A 410 29.96 18.87 -17.19
CA ASN A 410 29.66 20.31 -17.03
C ASN A 410 28.91 20.92 -18.24
N LEU A 411 28.00 20.16 -18.84
CA LEU A 411 27.19 20.53 -20.01
C LEU A 411 25.75 20.90 -19.66
N THR A 412 25.41 21.06 -18.37
CA THR A 412 24.07 21.46 -17.93
C THR A 412 23.78 22.94 -18.20
N GLY A 413 24.82 23.78 -18.22
CA GLY A 413 24.68 25.23 -18.33
C GLY A 413 24.18 25.93 -17.06
N ASP A 414 24.14 25.23 -15.93
CA ASP A 414 23.66 25.74 -14.64
C ASP A 414 24.75 25.59 -13.57
N GLU A 415 25.06 26.70 -12.91
CA GLU A 415 26.17 26.80 -11.95
C GLU A 415 25.98 25.93 -10.71
N ARG A 416 24.72 25.59 -10.35
CA ARG A 416 24.39 24.74 -9.20
C ARG A 416 25.03 23.36 -9.31
N PHE A 417 25.28 22.88 -10.54
CA PHE A 417 25.87 21.56 -10.79
C PHE A 417 27.41 21.54 -10.86
N LEU A 418 28.10 22.69 -10.86
CA LEU A 418 29.55 22.76 -11.13
C LEU A 418 30.41 22.00 -10.12
N ASN A 419 29.94 21.88 -8.87
CA ASN A 419 30.68 21.22 -7.79
C ASN A 419 30.29 19.74 -7.58
N VAL A 420 29.36 19.23 -8.39
CA VAL A 420 28.89 17.84 -8.29
C VAL A 420 29.96 16.88 -8.78
N LYS A 421 30.32 15.91 -7.95
CA LYS A 421 31.31 14.85 -8.25
C LYS A 421 30.69 13.47 -8.39
N LYS A 422 29.50 13.26 -7.80
CA LYS A 422 28.79 11.98 -7.79
C LYS A 422 27.34 12.23 -8.16
N VAL A 423 26.80 11.36 -9.01
CA VAL A 423 25.39 11.39 -9.40
C VAL A 423 24.75 10.04 -9.06
N ILE A 424 23.64 10.11 -8.33
CA ILE A 424 22.76 9.00 -7.98
C ILE A 424 21.50 9.14 -8.82
N ASN A 425 21.12 8.07 -9.51
CA ASN A 425 19.90 8.04 -10.30
C ASN A 425 18.80 7.36 -9.49
N MET A 426 17.63 7.98 -9.37
CA MET A 426 16.53 7.46 -8.59
C MET A 426 15.22 7.46 -9.36
N MET A 427 14.53 6.33 -9.36
CA MET A 427 13.17 6.22 -9.88
C MET A 427 12.19 6.00 -8.75
N ILE A 428 11.20 6.88 -8.60
CA ILE A 428 10.23 6.85 -7.50
C ILE A 428 8.85 6.42 -8.00
N SER A 429 8.22 5.48 -7.30
CA SER A 429 6.83 5.05 -7.53
C SER A 429 5.86 5.42 -6.43
N TYR A 430 4.61 5.66 -6.82
CA TYR A 430 3.50 5.90 -5.89
C TYR A 430 3.16 4.68 -5.02
N GLU A 431 3.44 3.48 -5.51
CA GLU A 431 3.08 2.27 -4.80
C GLU A 431 4.18 1.83 -3.82
N ASP A 432 3.76 1.32 -2.66
CA ASP A 432 4.62 0.57 -1.75
C ASP A 432 4.95 -0.79 -2.40
N ILE A 433 6.22 -0.94 -2.79
CA ILE A 433 6.75 -2.12 -3.48
C ILE A 433 8.07 -2.48 -2.82
N TYR A 434 8.03 -3.42 -1.88
CA TYR A 434 9.20 -3.80 -1.06
C TYR A 434 10.26 -4.60 -1.82
N ILE A 435 10.00 -4.93 -3.08
CA ILE A 435 10.82 -5.82 -3.91
C ILE A 435 11.60 -5.08 -5.00
N LEU A 436 11.46 -3.75 -5.08
CA LEU A 436 12.06 -2.98 -6.17
C LEU A 436 13.57 -3.17 -6.23
N ASN A 437 14.29 -2.94 -5.13
CA ASN A 437 15.76 -3.05 -5.13
C ASN A 437 16.26 -4.49 -5.04
N SER A 438 15.47 -5.43 -4.51
CA SER A 438 15.91 -6.83 -4.36
C SER A 438 15.63 -7.71 -5.58
N LEU A 439 14.56 -7.44 -6.34
CA LEU A 439 14.19 -8.22 -7.52
C LEU A 439 14.35 -7.44 -8.84
N VAL A 440 13.94 -6.16 -8.87
CA VAL A 440 13.85 -5.40 -10.14
C VAL A 440 15.18 -4.74 -10.48
N LEU A 441 15.82 -4.07 -9.51
CA LEU A 441 17.09 -3.36 -9.74
C LEU A 441 18.21 -4.25 -10.30
N PRO A 442 18.45 -5.48 -9.80
CA PRO A 442 19.49 -6.34 -10.37
C PRO A 442 19.24 -6.68 -11.84
N LYS A 443 17.98 -6.89 -12.22
CA LYS A 443 17.58 -7.17 -13.61
C LYS A 443 17.76 -5.93 -14.50
N LEU A 444 17.43 -4.74 -14.00
CA LEU A 444 17.67 -3.48 -14.71
C LEU A 444 19.17 -3.26 -14.95
N LYS A 445 20.01 -3.50 -13.93
CA LYS A 445 21.47 -3.41 -14.06
C LYS A 445 22.03 -4.38 -15.08
N LEU A 446 21.55 -5.62 -15.08
CA LEU A 446 21.96 -6.60 -16.09
C LEU A 446 21.54 -6.17 -17.50
N HIS A 447 20.35 -5.60 -17.65
CA HIS A 447 19.79 -5.24 -18.96
C HIS A 447 20.37 -3.94 -19.54
N TYR A 448 20.62 -2.93 -18.69
CA TYR A 448 21.06 -1.60 -19.09
C TYR A 448 22.55 -1.33 -18.85
N ASP A 449 23.26 -2.26 -18.19
CA ASP A 449 24.68 -2.17 -17.88
C ASP A 449 25.04 -0.81 -17.26
N ARG A 450 26.03 -0.10 -17.80
CA ARG A 450 26.51 1.19 -17.31
C ARG A 450 25.44 2.27 -17.18
N LYS A 451 24.35 2.21 -17.97
CA LYS A 451 23.27 3.21 -17.89
C LYS A 451 22.48 3.11 -16.59
N ALA A 452 22.54 1.98 -15.91
CA ALA A 452 21.96 1.76 -14.59
C ALA A 452 22.99 1.92 -13.46
N ASP A 453 24.17 2.48 -13.73
CA ASP A 453 25.17 2.77 -12.71
C ASP A 453 24.63 3.79 -11.70
N ASN A 454 24.73 3.45 -10.42
CA ASN A 454 24.18 4.20 -9.29
C ASN A 454 22.65 4.38 -9.33
N LEU A 455 21.94 3.52 -10.08
CA LEU A 455 20.49 3.49 -10.07
C LEU A 455 19.97 2.93 -8.74
N GLN A 456 18.95 3.57 -8.19
CA GLN A 456 18.14 3.10 -7.08
C GLN A 456 16.66 3.23 -7.43
N LEU A 457 15.85 2.31 -6.92
CA LEU A 457 14.40 2.38 -7.04
C LEU A 457 13.81 2.71 -5.66
N GLY A 458 12.79 3.55 -5.63
CA GLY A 458 12.10 3.94 -4.41
C GLY A 458 10.59 3.84 -4.55
N SER A 459 9.94 3.46 -3.46
CA SER A 459 8.50 3.50 -3.25
C SER A 459 8.03 4.81 -2.61
N ILE A 460 6.73 4.95 -2.38
CA ILE A 460 6.19 6.11 -1.67
C ILE A 460 6.68 6.17 -0.22
N SER A 461 6.82 5.03 0.47
CA SER A 461 7.43 4.99 1.81
C SER A 461 8.91 5.37 1.80
N ASP A 462 9.65 5.10 0.71
CA ASP A 462 11.05 5.54 0.59
C ASP A 462 11.15 7.06 0.42
N ILE A 463 10.29 7.69 -0.39
CA ILE A 463 10.31 9.16 -0.56
C ILE A 463 9.85 9.89 0.71
N GLU A 464 8.92 9.31 1.48
CA GLU A 464 8.53 9.83 2.79
C GLU A 464 9.67 9.73 3.81
N SER A 465 10.43 8.63 3.76
CA SER A 465 11.62 8.46 4.59
C SER A 465 12.71 9.47 4.21
N ILE A 466 12.93 9.71 2.91
CA ILE A 466 13.81 10.78 2.44
C ILE A 466 13.34 12.13 2.98
N GLY A 467 12.03 12.46 2.86
CA GLY A 467 11.48 13.71 3.39
C GLY A 467 11.72 13.89 4.89
N THR A 468 11.51 12.84 5.69
CA THR A 468 11.82 12.86 7.13
C THR A 468 13.31 13.08 7.37
N ALA A 469 14.19 12.37 6.65
CA ALA A 469 15.63 12.50 6.77
C ALA A 469 16.11 13.93 6.46
N LEU A 470 15.57 14.55 5.41
CA LEU A 470 15.85 15.95 5.05
C LEU A 470 15.40 16.92 6.16
N SER A 471 14.23 16.68 6.75
CA SER A 471 13.71 17.50 7.86
C SER A 471 14.56 17.42 9.15
N GLU A 472 15.35 16.35 9.27
CA GLU A 472 16.29 16.08 10.37
C GLU A 472 17.75 16.48 10.04
N ASP A 473 17.99 17.20 8.94
CA ASP A 473 19.34 17.56 8.43
C ASP A 473 20.26 16.35 8.20
N LYS A 474 19.69 15.19 7.85
CA LYS A 474 20.50 14.04 7.43
C LYS A 474 21.02 14.30 6.02
N LYS A 475 22.30 13.99 5.78
CA LYS A 475 22.91 14.05 4.45
C LYS A 475 22.48 12.83 3.62
N VAL A 476 21.27 12.90 3.06
CA VAL A 476 20.62 11.81 2.32
C VAL A 476 21.49 11.31 1.16
N GLY A 477 22.07 12.21 0.36
CA GLY A 477 22.96 11.89 -0.74
C GLY A 477 24.16 11.05 -0.29
N LYS A 478 24.75 11.37 0.86
CA LYS A 478 25.86 10.60 1.44
C LYS A 478 25.40 9.20 1.87
N LEU A 479 24.28 9.09 2.59
CA LEU A 479 23.77 7.80 3.09
C LEU A 479 23.41 6.85 1.94
N ILE A 480 22.76 7.35 0.89
CA ILE A 480 22.40 6.54 -0.28
C ILE A 480 23.67 6.16 -1.06
N TRP A 481 24.65 7.06 -1.16
CA TRP A 481 25.92 6.76 -1.81
C TRP A 481 26.70 5.64 -1.08
N GLU A 482 26.73 5.67 0.25
CA GLU A 482 27.33 4.62 1.07
C GLU A 482 26.63 3.27 0.87
N LYS A 483 25.29 3.26 0.83
CA LYS A 483 24.49 2.08 0.49
C LYS A 483 24.82 1.51 -0.88
N ILE A 484 24.93 2.35 -1.91
CA ILE A 484 25.23 1.91 -3.29
C ILE A 484 26.64 1.27 -3.37
N LYS A 485 27.59 1.79 -2.61
CA LYS A 485 28.97 1.26 -2.59
C LYS A 485 29.10 -0.09 -1.91
N ASP A 486 28.19 -0.41 -1.01
CA ASP A 486 28.16 -1.68 -0.31
C ASP A 486 27.30 -2.69 -1.07
N LYS A 487 27.95 -3.74 -1.60
CA LYS A 487 27.28 -4.78 -2.39
C LYS A 487 26.23 -5.55 -1.59
N ASP A 488 26.40 -5.65 -0.28
CA ASP A 488 25.46 -6.37 0.59
C ASP A 488 24.21 -5.51 0.85
N LEU A 489 24.34 -4.19 0.81
CA LEU A 489 23.28 -3.24 1.16
C LEU A 489 22.56 -2.63 -0.04
N GLU A 490 23.19 -2.67 -1.22
CA GLU A 490 22.68 -2.03 -2.43
C GLU A 490 21.24 -2.44 -2.78
N ASN A 491 20.86 -3.68 -2.51
CA ASN A 491 19.56 -4.24 -2.87
C ASN A 491 18.46 -4.04 -1.81
N TYR A 492 18.77 -3.42 -0.69
CA TYR A 492 17.81 -3.21 0.40
C TYR A 492 16.91 -1.99 0.13
N PRO A 493 15.70 -1.91 0.71
CA PRO A 493 14.85 -0.72 0.67
C PRO A 493 15.53 0.49 1.33
N LEU A 494 15.32 1.70 0.81
CA LEU A 494 16.00 2.91 1.29
C LEU A 494 15.59 3.26 2.72
N MET A 495 14.32 3.07 3.08
CA MET A 495 13.83 3.37 4.44
C MET A 495 14.64 2.68 5.55
N SER A 496 15.21 1.50 5.26
CA SER A 496 15.93 0.67 6.23
C SER A 496 17.24 1.32 6.73
N PHE A 497 17.74 2.35 6.03
CA PHE A 497 19.07 2.91 6.26
C PHE A 497 19.07 4.20 7.08
N PHE A 498 17.95 4.90 7.13
CA PHE A 498 17.97 6.27 7.61
C PHE A 498 17.91 6.42 9.15
N ASN A 499 17.63 5.34 9.89
CA ASN A 499 17.42 5.34 11.36
C ASN A 499 16.67 6.60 11.85
N LEU A 500 15.47 6.80 11.32
CA LEU A 500 14.72 8.05 11.43
C LEU A 500 13.76 8.04 12.60
N SER A 501 13.36 9.24 13.02
CA SER A 501 12.11 9.36 13.77
C SER A 501 10.92 8.87 12.93
N THR A 502 9.86 8.45 13.60
CA THR A 502 8.61 8.05 12.92
C THR A 502 7.78 9.24 12.42
N LYS A 503 8.27 10.48 12.57
CA LYS A 503 7.50 11.72 12.39
C LYS A 503 7.88 12.43 11.10
N ASN A 504 7.08 12.25 10.06
CA ASN A 504 7.21 13.02 8.82
C ASN A 504 6.43 14.33 8.96
N ARG A 505 7.12 15.48 9.03
CA ARG A 505 6.48 16.80 9.28
C ARG A 505 5.42 17.18 8.26
N VAL A 506 5.66 16.90 6.97
CA VAL A 506 4.72 17.22 5.88
C VAL A 506 3.43 16.41 6.03
N LEU A 507 3.54 15.13 6.40
CA LEU A 507 2.36 14.28 6.61
C LEU A 507 1.66 14.57 7.93
N GLU A 508 2.39 14.92 8.97
CA GLU A 508 1.82 15.38 10.23
C GLU A 508 1.01 16.67 10.02
N GLN A 509 1.59 17.67 9.34
CA GLN A 509 0.88 18.91 9.02
C GLN A 509 -0.36 18.64 8.15
N ALA A 510 -0.23 17.83 7.10
CA ALA A 510 -1.39 17.49 6.26
C ALA A 510 -2.48 16.72 7.02
N ARG A 511 -2.08 15.86 7.96
CA ARG A 511 -3.01 15.17 8.86
C ARG A 511 -3.70 16.18 9.78
N GLU A 512 -2.97 17.12 10.36
CA GLU A 512 -3.53 18.20 11.17
C GLU A 512 -4.48 19.06 10.35
N ASP A 513 -4.13 19.44 9.12
CA ASP A 513 -5.00 20.21 8.23
C ASP A 513 -6.26 19.44 7.85
N PHE A 514 -6.16 18.13 7.59
CA PHE A 514 -7.32 17.26 7.42
C PHE A 514 -8.24 17.33 8.63
N PHE A 515 -7.70 17.15 9.83
CA PHE A 515 -8.50 17.20 11.05
C PHE A 515 -9.05 18.60 11.33
N ASN A 516 -8.27 19.67 11.15
CA ASN A 516 -8.71 21.06 11.28
C ASN A 516 -9.85 21.38 10.31
N LYS A 517 -9.79 20.85 9.07
CA LYS A 517 -10.83 21.04 8.06
C LYS A 517 -12.13 20.33 8.42
N ILE A 518 -12.03 19.14 9.01
CA ILE A 518 -13.19 18.34 9.38
C ILE A 518 -13.73 18.76 10.75
N LEU A 519 -12.91 19.41 11.58
CA LEU A 519 -13.15 19.49 12.99
C LEU A 519 -12.28 20.55 13.68
N ASN A 520 -12.88 21.31 14.59
CA ASN A 520 -12.22 21.64 15.85
C ASN A 520 -11.95 20.34 16.66
N TRP A 521 -11.20 19.35 16.13
CA TRP A 521 -10.96 18.03 16.75
C TRP A 521 -9.78 18.23 17.65
N ARG A 522 -9.94 17.98 18.95
CA ARG A 522 -8.76 17.76 19.79
C ARG A 522 -8.23 16.35 19.52
N ASP A 523 -6.95 16.28 19.18
CA ASP A 523 -6.13 15.09 18.90
C ASP A 523 -6.13 14.00 20.00
N ASP A 524 -6.87 14.22 21.10
CA ASP A 524 -6.90 13.39 22.31
C ASP A 524 -7.63 12.05 22.12
N GLU A 525 -8.44 11.88 21.07
CA GLU A 525 -9.14 10.62 20.75
C GLU A 525 -8.32 9.64 19.87
N LEU A 526 -7.31 10.11 19.15
CA LEU A 526 -6.36 9.23 18.42
C LEU A 526 -5.22 8.74 19.32
N LYS A 527 -5.05 9.35 20.49
CA LYS A 527 -4.06 9.00 21.52
C LYS A 527 -4.61 8.02 22.57
N ARG A 528 -5.92 7.74 22.54
CA ARG A 528 -6.59 6.69 23.34
C ARG A 528 -6.80 5.46 22.48
#